data_AF-A0A8J3NVC1-F1
#
_entry.id   AF-A0A8J3NVC1-F1
#
_cell.length_a   1.000
_cell.length_b   1.000
_cell.length_c   1.000
_cell.angle_alpha   90.00
_cell.angle_beta   90.00
_cell.angle_gamma   90.00
#
_symmetry.space_group_name_H-M   'P 1'
#
loop_
_entity.id
_entity.type
_entity.pdbx_description
1 polymer ?
#
loop_
_entity_poly.entity_id
_entity_poly.type
_entity_poly.pdbx_seq_one_letter_code
_entity_poly.pdbx_strand_id
1 'polypeptide(L)'
;MHPADPAAIVEVLTFFGPTAAYGLRGIELRQQPAAGTGPAVAALRVPGLVLLFEQPAPPWDLFGRLTDVATARLRRAGARVVTSQAGTRVDWPGNSLRDFMLFDGLMHEIGHHVIQHAARKHRTRAMRTADHERRADAYAVRARHAWAAQW
;
A
#
# COMPACT_ATOMS: atom_id res chain seq x y z
N MET A 1 16.78 -4.43 -4.31
CA MET A 1 16.47 -2.98 -4.41
C MET A 1 14.99 -2.82 -4.11
N HIS A 2 14.62 -1.99 -3.15
CA HIS A 2 13.23 -1.79 -2.76
C HIS A 2 12.49 -0.99 -3.86
N PRO A 3 11.33 -1.44 -4.39
CA PRO A 3 10.71 -0.77 -5.54
C PRO A 3 10.29 0.68 -5.27
N ALA A 4 9.95 1.01 -4.01
CA ALA A 4 9.77 2.38 -3.54
C ALA A 4 10.96 2.78 -2.66
N ASP A 5 11.95 3.47 -3.23
CA ASP A 5 13.10 3.94 -2.46
C ASP A 5 12.74 5.10 -1.50
N PRO A 6 13.63 5.47 -0.55
CA PRO A 6 13.36 6.57 0.36
C PRO A 6 13.06 7.91 -0.33
N ALA A 7 13.67 8.19 -1.49
CA ALA A 7 13.45 9.44 -2.21
C ALA A 7 12.00 9.51 -2.72
N ALA A 8 11.49 8.42 -3.29
CA ALA A 8 10.10 8.29 -3.73
C ALA A 8 9.10 8.48 -2.58
N ILE A 9 9.42 7.95 -1.39
CA ILE A 9 8.57 8.12 -0.20
C ILE A 9 8.54 9.58 0.24
N VAL A 10 9.71 10.23 0.32
CA VAL A 10 9.83 11.64 0.70
C VAL A 10 9.09 12.54 -0.29
N GLU A 11 9.22 12.25 -1.59
CA GLU A 11 8.55 12.97 -2.67
C GLU A 11 7.02 12.93 -2.50
N VAL A 12 6.46 11.73 -2.31
CA VAL A 12 5.04 11.51 -2.07
C VAL A 12 4.57 12.23 -0.81
N LEU A 13 5.29 12.10 0.31
CA LEU A 13 4.93 12.78 1.55
C LEU A 13 4.99 14.31 1.43
N THR A 14 5.96 14.83 0.69
CA THR A 14 6.11 16.27 0.44
C THR A 14 4.92 16.78 -0.37
N PHE A 15 4.51 16.03 -1.40
CA PHE A 15 3.34 16.38 -2.22
C PHE A 15 2.04 16.44 -1.41
N PHE A 16 1.75 15.44 -0.58
CA PHE A 16 0.53 15.43 0.24
C PHE A 16 0.61 16.32 1.48
N GLY A 17 1.81 16.75 1.85
CA GLY A 17 2.06 17.77 2.84
C GLY A 17 1.66 17.39 4.27
N PRO A 18 1.47 18.39 5.14
CA PRO A 18 1.34 18.18 6.58
C PRO A 18 0.15 17.30 7.00
N THR A 19 -0.93 17.26 6.23
CA THR A 19 -2.11 16.44 6.57
C THR A 19 -1.78 14.95 6.55
N ALA A 20 -0.93 14.49 5.62
CA ALA A 20 -0.48 13.10 5.57
C ALA A 20 0.55 12.78 6.66
N ALA A 21 1.35 13.77 7.07
CA ALA A 21 2.45 13.59 8.02
C ALA A 21 2.08 13.87 9.49
N TYR A 22 0.98 14.56 9.78
CA TYR A 22 0.62 14.96 11.14
C TYR A 22 0.43 13.76 12.06
N GLY A 23 1.21 13.71 13.14
CA GLY A 23 1.20 12.60 14.11
C GLY A 23 1.86 11.30 13.61
N LEU A 24 2.37 11.26 12.37
CA LEU A 24 3.19 10.17 11.87
C LEU A 24 4.54 10.22 12.59
N ARG A 25 5.02 9.06 13.05
CA ARG A 25 6.32 8.92 13.75
C ARG A 25 7.44 8.52 12.80
N GLY A 26 7.10 7.80 11.74
CA GLY A 26 8.07 7.37 10.75
C GLY A 26 7.50 6.39 9.74
N ILE A 27 8.27 6.18 8.68
CA ILE A 27 8.08 5.13 7.69
C ILE A 27 9.36 4.31 7.69
N GLU A 28 9.24 3.00 7.87
CA GLU A 28 10.37 2.09 7.87
C GLU A 28 10.27 1.08 6.73
N LEU A 29 11.35 0.97 5.97
CA LEU A 29 11.52 -0.11 5.00
C LEU A 29 11.92 -1.39 5.75
N ARG A 30 11.21 -2.50 5.51
CA ARG A 30 11.41 -3.78 6.20
C ARG A 30 11.42 -4.95 5.21
N GLN A 31 12.07 -6.05 5.58
CA GLN A 31 12.01 -7.29 4.80
C GLN A 31 10.61 -7.93 4.90
N GLN A 32 10.26 -8.78 3.93
CA GLN A 32 9.02 -9.56 3.98
C GLN A 32 8.92 -10.36 5.28
N PRO A 33 7.75 -10.40 5.93
CA PRO A 33 7.50 -11.36 7.00
C PRO A 33 7.58 -12.78 6.43
N ALA A 34 8.16 -13.71 7.20
CA ALA A 34 8.37 -15.09 6.78
C ALA A 34 7.07 -15.90 6.57
N ALA A 35 5.91 -15.39 6.99
CA ALA A 35 4.63 -16.08 6.94
C ALA A 35 3.53 -15.22 6.30
N GLY A 36 2.76 -15.82 5.38
CA GLY A 36 1.63 -15.20 4.70
C GLY A 36 1.21 -15.99 3.46
N THR A 37 0.00 -15.74 2.96
CA THR A 37 -0.50 -16.33 1.68
C THR A 37 -0.11 -15.52 0.45
N GLY A 38 0.68 -14.46 0.64
CA GLY A 38 1.17 -13.55 -0.40
C GLY A 38 2.08 -12.48 0.21
N PRO A 39 2.73 -11.65 -0.62
CA PRO A 39 3.63 -10.63 -0.13
C PRO A 39 2.88 -9.56 0.67
N ALA A 40 3.32 -9.29 1.89
CA ALA A 40 2.83 -8.16 2.65
C ALA A 40 3.30 -6.88 1.97
N VAL A 41 2.44 -5.87 1.81
CA VAL A 41 2.83 -4.62 1.15
C VAL A 41 3.23 -3.57 2.18
N ALA A 42 2.32 -3.25 3.09
CA ALA A 42 2.55 -2.30 4.16
C ALA A 42 1.75 -2.68 5.42
N ALA A 43 2.09 -2.07 6.55
CA ALA A 43 1.31 -2.16 7.77
C ALA A 43 1.48 -0.92 8.65
N LEU A 44 0.37 -0.36 9.15
CA LEU A 44 0.38 0.61 10.22
C LEU A 44 0.58 -0.06 11.59
N ARG A 45 1.63 0.33 12.28
CA ARG A 45 1.88 0.09 13.69
C ARG A 45 1.55 1.34 14.47
N VAL A 46 0.49 1.27 15.26
CA VAL A 46 0.17 2.35 16.18
C VAL A 46 1.20 2.37 17.31
N PRO A 47 1.63 3.56 17.76
CA PRO A 47 1.27 4.88 17.23
C PRO A 47 2.12 5.31 16.01
N GLY A 48 1.46 5.61 14.87
CA GLY A 48 2.01 6.42 13.77
C GLY A 48 3.23 5.88 13.01
N LEU A 49 3.56 4.59 13.09
CA LEU A 49 4.66 4.00 12.33
C LEU A 49 4.11 3.19 11.16
N VAL A 50 4.48 3.53 9.92
CA VAL A 50 4.15 2.70 8.75
C VAL A 50 5.35 1.83 8.40
N LEU A 51 5.15 0.52 8.35
CA LEU A 51 6.12 -0.42 7.82
C LEU A 51 5.81 -0.64 6.34
N LEU A 52 6.78 -0.47 5.46
CA LEU A 52 6.70 -0.79 4.04
C LEU A 52 7.63 -1.96 3.76
N PHE A 53 7.08 -3.06 3.25
CA PHE A 53 7.81 -4.31 3.12
C PHE A 53 8.44 -4.43 1.72
N GLU A 54 9.68 -4.88 1.66
CA GLU A 54 10.38 -5.24 0.42
C GLU A 54 9.53 -6.18 -0.42
N GLN A 55 9.38 -5.96 -1.72
CA GLN A 55 8.61 -6.86 -2.55
C GLN A 55 9.52 -7.85 -3.28
N PRO A 56 9.05 -9.10 -3.52
CA PRO A 56 9.78 -10.00 -4.40
C PRO A 56 9.93 -9.38 -5.80
N ALA A 57 11.01 -9.74 -6.48
CA ALA A 57 11.24 -9.30 -7.86
C ALA A 57 10.06 -9.74 -8.74
N PRO A 58 9.51 -8.86 -9.60
CA PRO A 58 8.54 -9.26 -10.61
C PRO A 58 9.15 -10.31 -11.55
N PRO A 59 8.35 -11.23 -12.09
CA PRO A 59 6.92 -11.47 -11.81
C PRO A 59 6.67 -12.01 -10.40
N TRP A 60 5.50 -11.77 -9.84
CA TRP A 60 5.06 -12.54 -8.66
C TRP A 60 4.31 -13.78 -9.11
N ASP A 61 4.80 -14.94 -8.70
CA ASP A 61 4.10 -16.20 -8.87
C ASP A 61 3.40 -16.55 -7.55
N LEU A 62 2.10 -16.30 -7.49
CA LEU A 62 1.26 -16.48 -6.31
C LEU A 62 0.55 -17.84 -6.36
N PHE A 63 0.51 -18.51 -5.21
CA PHE A 63 -0.17 -19.79 -5.09
C PHE A 63 -1.69 -19.63 -5.21
N GLY A 64 -2.30 -20.45 -6.07
CA GLY A 64 -3.75 -20.48 -6.25
C GLY A 64 -4.32 -19.29 -7.04
N ARG A 65 -5.66 -19.22 -7.06
CA ARG A 65 -6.41 -18.17 -7.75
C ARG A 65 -6.68 -17.01 -6.79
N LEU A 66 -6.34 -15.79 -7.21
CA LEU A 66 -6.76 -14.58 -6.51
C LEU A 66 -8.27 -14.37 -6.64
N THR A 67 -8.86 -13.73 -5.64
CA THR A 67 -10.25 -13.25 -5.74
C THR A 67 -10.37 -12.20 -6.84
N ASP A 68 -11.58 -12.01 -7.38
CA ASP A 68 -11.82 -10.99 -8.40
C ASP A 68 -11.50 -9.58 -7.89
N VAL A 69 -11.77 -9.33 -6.59
CA VAL A 69 -11.45 -8.07 -5.92
C VAL A 69 -9.94 -7.84 -5.87
N ALA A 70 -9.16 -8.85 -5.48
CA ALA A 70 -7.70 -8.75 -5.44
C ALA A 70 -7.11 -8.58 -6.84
N THR A 71 -7.62 -9.34 -7.82
CA THR A 71 -7.23 -9.22 -9.23
C THR A 71 -7.51 -7.83 -9.79
N ALA A 72 -8.71 -7.30 -9.53
CA ALA A 72 -9.09 -5.96 -9.97
C ALA A 72 -8.22 -4.88 -9.31
N ARG A 73 -7.88 -5.03 -8.02
CA ARG A 73 -6.97 -4.11 -7.32
C ARG A 73 -5.59 -4.08 -7.98
N LEU A 74 -4.98 -5.25 -8.20
CA LEU A 74 -3.67 -5.34 -8.86
C LEU A 74 -3.69 -4.74 -10.27
N ARG A 75 -4.72 -5.04 -11.06
CA ARG A 75 -4.89 -4.48 -12.41
C ARG A 75 -5.03 -2.95 -12.40
N ARG A 76 -5.81 -2.39 -11.48
CA ARG A 76 -5.93 -0.93 -11.31
C ARG A 76 -4.59 -0.28 -10.95
N ALA A 77 -3.73 -0.98 -10.23
CA ALA A 77 -2.40 -0.50 -9.91
C ALA A 77 -1.40 -0.56 -11.08
N GLY A 78 -1.80 -1.15 -12.22
CA GLY A 78 -0.98 -1.29 -13.43
C GLY A 78 -0.39 -2.68 -13.63
N ALA A 79 -0.71 -3.65 -12.77
CA ALA A 79 -0.24 -5.02 -12.94
C ALA A 79 -0.96 -5.75 -14.09
N ARG A 80 -0.24 -6.64 -14.77
CA ARG A 80 -0.84 -7.62 -15.68
C ARG A 80 -1.01 -8.92 -14.89
N VAL A 81 -2.25 -9.37 -14.74
CA VAL A 81 -2.59 -10.57 -13.94
C VAL A 81 -3.10 -11.67 -14.86
N VAL A 82 -2.38 -12.80 -14.87
CA VAL A 82 -2.72 -14.03 -15.60
C VAL A 82 -2.97 -15.14 -14.59
N THR A 83 -4.17 -15.72 -14.62
CA THR A 83 -4.56 -16.82 -13.73
C THR A 83 -4.63 -18.11 -14.53
N SER A 84 -3.98 -19.17 -14.02
CA SER A 84 -3.98 -20.51 -14.60
C SER A 84 -4.36 -21.56 -13.55
N GLN A 85 -4.35 -22.84 -13.93
CA GLN A 85 -4.50 -23.95 -12.97
C GLN A 85 -3.32 -24.06 -12.00
N ALA A 86 -2.14 -23.57 -12.38
CA ALA A 86 -0.92 -23.62 -11.55
C ALA A 86 -0.83 -22.50 -10.51
N GLY A 87 -1.65 -21.44 -10.64
CA GLY A 87 -1.64 -20.29 -9.74
C GLY A 87 -1.94 -18.98 -10.45
N THR A 88 -1.51 -17.87 -9.86
CA THR A 88 -1.69 -16.53 -10.41
C THR A 88 -0.33 -15.86 -10.60
N ARG A 89 -0.03 -15.48 -11.84
CA ARG A 89 1.14 -14.70 -12.19
C ARG A 89 0.79 -13.22 -12.30
N VAL A 90 1.60 -12.38 -11.67
CA VAL A 90 1.43 -10.92 -11.65
C VAL A 90 2.70 -10.27 -12.18
N ASP A 91 2.63 -9.72 -13.38
CA ASP A 91 3.71 -8.93 -13.97
C ASP A 91 3.51 -7.44 -13.65
N TRP A 92 4.59 -6.76 -13.28
CA TRP A 92 4.59 -5.34 -12.93
C TRP A 92 5.41 -4.54 -13.96
N PRO A 93 4.79 -4.07 -15.05
CA PRO A 93 5.49 -3.30 -16.08
C PRO A 93 5.94 -1.92 -15.60
N GLY A 94 7.12 -1.49 -16.02
CA GLY A 94 7.67 -0.16 -15.70
C GLY A 94 7.69 0.12 -14.19
N ASN A 95 7.13 1.26 -13.79
CA ASN A 95 7.07 1.68 -12.38
C ASN A 95 5.81 1.20 -11.64
N SER A 96 4.99 0.34 -12.23
CA SER A 96 3.69 -0.05 -11.65
C SER A 96 3.82 -0.70 -10.27
N LEU A 97 4.90 -1.46 -9.99
CA LEU A 97 5.14 -1.99 -8.65
C LEU A 97 5.48 -0.89 -7.64
N ARG A 98 6.33 0.07 -8.03
CA ARG A 98 6.63 1.25 -7.19
C ARG A 98 5.35 1.99 -6.86
N ASP A 99 4.52 2.27 -7.86
CA ASP A 99 3.26 2.99 -7.68
C ASP A 99 2.26 2.21 -6.81
N PHE A 100 2.18 0.89 -6.99
CA PHE A 100 1.39 0.04 -6.11
C PHE A 100 1.86 0.12 -4.65
N MET A 101 3.17 0.04 -4.41
CA MET A 101 3.70 0.18 -3.06
C MET A 101 3.42 1.54 -2.44
N LEU A 102 3.57 2.62 -3.21
CA LEU A 102 3.33 3.98 -2.73
C LEU A 102 1.85 4.25 -2.48
N PHE A 103 0.96 3.89 -3.40
CA PHE A 103 -0.45 4.28 -3.31
C PHE A 103 -1.32 3.22 -2.66
N ASP A 104 -1.28 1.98 -3.13
CA ASP A 104 -2.08 0.89 -2.56
C ASP A 104 -1.53 0.39 -1.22
N GLY A 105 -0.23 0.54 -0.98
CA GLY A 105 0.42 0.18 0.29
C GLY A 105 0.50 1.36 1.26
N LEU A 106 1.44 2.26 1.00
CA LEU A 106 1.77 3.36 1.90
C LEU A 106 0.60 4.33 2.11
N MET A 107 -0.01 4.86 1.04
CA MET A 107 -1.12 5.81 1.20
C MET A 107 -2.37 5.18 1.84
N HIS A 108 -2.56 3.86 1.71
CA HIS A 108 -3.62 3.13 2.43
C HIS A 108 -3.39 3.17 3.94
N GLU A 109 -2.18 2.84 4.39
CA GLU A 109 -1.82 2.87 5.81
C GLU A 109 -1.78 4.31 6.36
N ILE A 110 -1.39 5.30 5.55
CA ILE A 110 -1.56 6.72 5.90
C ILE A 110 -3.06 7.06 6.02
N GLY A 111 -3.91 6.54 5.14
CA GLY A 111 -5.36 6.69 5.24
C GLY A 111 -5.90 6.19 6.58
N HIS A 112 -5.48 5.00 7.01
CA HIS A 112 -5.79 4.50 8.36
C HIS A 112 -5.31 5.46 9.46
N HIS A 113 -4.07 5.92 9.36
CA HIS A 113 -3.47 6.84 10.33
C HIS A 113 -4.27 8.15 10.43
N VAL A 114 -4.56 8.81 9.31
CA VAL A 114 -5.34 10.06 9.24
C VAL A 114 -6.72 9.88 9.85
N ILE A 115 -7.43 8.80 9.51
CA ILE A 115 -8.76 8.51 10.04
C ILE A 115 -8.72 8.30 11.56
N GLN A 116 -7.73 7.53 12.04
CA GLN A 116 -7.55 7.27 13.47
C GLN A 116 -7.18 8.54 14.23
N HIS A 117 -6.32 9.39 13.65
CA HIS A 117 -5.89 10.64 14.25
C HIS A 117 -7.05 11.65 14.36
N ALA A 118 -7.85 11.80 13.30
CA ALA A 118 -9.05 12.63 13.32
C ALA A 118 -10.07 12.17 14.37
N ALA A 119 -10.20 10.86 14.58
CA ALA A 119 -11.08 10.27 15.60
C ALA A 119 -10.47 10.23 17.02
N ARG A 120 -9.26 10.80 17.23
CA ARG A 120 -8.48 10.73 18.48
C ARG A 120 -8.16 9.30 18.95
N LYS A 121 -8.21 8.30 18.05
CA LYS A 121 -7.92 6.87 18.30
C LYS A 121 -6.52 6.46 17.82
N HIS A 122 -5.52 7.34 18.00
CA HIS A 122 -4.17 7.16 17.45
C HIS A 122 -3.22 6.38 18.37
N ARG A 123 -3.61 6.10 19.62
CA ARG A 123 -2.78 5.40 20.63
C ARG A 123 -3.14 3.94 20.81
N THR A 124 -4.29 3.52 20.33
CA THR A 124 -4.79 2.15 20.44
C THR A 124 -5.09 1.61 19.06
N ARG A 125 -4.90 0.31 18.88
CA ARG A 125 -5.24 -0.35 17.62
C ARG A 125 -6.74 -0.23 17.42
N ALA A 126 -7.17 0.62 16.49
CA ALA A 126 -8.57 0.73 16.14
C ALA A 126 -9.04 -0.57 15.49
N MET A 127 -10.27 -0.97 15.80
CA MET A 127 -10.90 -2.10 15.11
C MET A 127 -11.04 -1.75 13.63
N ARG A 128 -10.42 -2.58 12.77
CA ARG A 128 -10.49 -2.49 11.31
C ARG A 128 -11.84 -3.04 10.84
N THR A 129 -12.88 -2.22 10.94
CA THR A 129 -14.20 -2.54 10.39
C THR A 129 -14.17 -2.44 8.87
N ALA A 130 -15.12 -3.07 8.18
CA ALA A 130 -15.24 -2.95 6.73
C ALA A 130 -15.36 -1.48 6.28
N ASP A 131 -15.98 -0.62 7.09
CA ASP A 131 -16.04 0.81 6.81
C ASP A 131 -14.68 1.51 6.93
N HIS A 132 -13.91 1.15 7.94
CA HIS A 132 -12.57 1.69 8.15
C HIS A 132 -11.63 1.35 6.99
N GLU A 133 -11.67 0.10 6.51
CA GLU A 133 -10.92 -0.34 5.33
C GLU A 133 -11.36 0.42 4.06
N ARG A 134 -12.67 0.52 3.80
CA ARG A 134 -13.18 1.27 2.64
C ARG A 134 -12.73 2.73 2.63
N ARG A 135 -12.67 3.38 3.79
CA ARG A 135 -12.23 4.78 3.90
C ARG A 135 -10.72 4.93 3.67
N ALA A 136 -9.91 3.98 4.13
CA ALA A 136 -8.48 3.94 3.84
C ALA A 136 -8.20 3.67 2.35
N ASP A 137 -8.92 2.71 1.75
CA ASP A 137 -8.87 2.45 0.30
C ASP A 137 -9.26 3.71 -0.49
N ALA A 138 -10.35 4.38 -0.12
CA ALA A 138 -10.79 5.60 -0.79
C ALA A 138 -9.78 6.74 -0.66
N TYR A 139 -9.05 6.82 0.46
CA TYR A 139 -7.97 7.78 0.64
C TYR A 139 -6.80 7.47 -0.31
N ALA A 140 -6.35 6.22 -0.37
CA ALA A 140 -5.31 5.75 -1.28
C ALA A 140 -5.65 6.02 -2.75
N VAL A 141 -6.89 5.72 -3.17
CA VAL A 141 -7.37 5.96 -4.53
C VAL A 141 -7.34 7.45 -4.87
N ARG A 142 -7.84 8.32 -3.99
CA ARG A 142 -7.79 9.78 -4.19
C ARG A 142 -6.35 10.29 -4.27
N ALA A 143 -5.46 9.77 -3.42
CA ALA A 143 -4.05 10.11 -3.45
C ALA A 143 -3.42 9.74 -4.82
N ARG A 144 -3.66 8.52 -5.31
CA ARG A 144 -3.17 8.09 -6.63
C ARG A 144 -3.66 9.00 -7.76
N HIS A 145 -4.94 9.36 -7.76
CA HIS A 145 -5.49 10.26 -8.79
C HIS A 145 -4.89 11.67 -8.71
N ALA A 146 -4.73 12.22 -7.51
CA ALA A 146 -4.13 13.54 -7.31
C ALA A 146 -2.66 13.57 -7.78
N TRP A 147 -1.91 12.50 -7.50
CA TRP A 147 -0.54 12.33 -7.96
C TRP A 147 -0.45 12.23 -9.49
N ALA A 148 -1.28 11.36 -10.09
CA ALA A 148 -1.30 11.17 -11.53
C ALA A 148 -1.70 12.43 -12.30
N ALA A 149 -2.49 13.33 -11.72
CA ALA A 149 -2.89 14.59 -12.34
C ALA A 149 -1.77 15.65 -12.42
N GLN A 150 -0.59 15.41 -11.85
CA GLN A 150 0.58 16.28 -12.01
C GLN A 150 1.34 16.08 -13.32
N TRP A 151 1.06 15.00 -14.05
CA TRP A 151 1.81 14.55 -15.23
C TRP A 151 0.86 14.20 -16.38
#